data_AF-A0A2T0KLP4-F1
#
_entry.id   AF-A0A2T0KLP4-F1
#
_cell.length_a   1.000
_cell.length_b   1.000
_cell.length_c   1.000
_cell.angle_alpha   90.00
_cell.angle_beta   90.00
_cell.angle_gamma   90.00
#
_symmetry.space_group_name_H-M   'P 1'
#
loop_
_entity.id
_entity.type
_entity.pdbx_description
1 polymer ?
#
loop_
_entity_poly.entity_id
_entity_poly.type
_entity_poly.pdbx_seq_one_letter_code
_entity_poly.pdbx_strand_id
1 'polypeptide(L)'
;MIERPASVEPLTWGVVANVSRETFTRQQTDTKRPGTRHFVPGAKVWVLPIVWGDGGDQRHVVGTRRRSGGRSLIRLVMNTDRLVNYRVRPVWSPAVYAAMGQPLNGGSGLPMYSSKEDAQQAADVRKWLRTRETHLGLALNGEMSAMHNADETCEFCDGRDAALAGAGEDANPHPFPGTESEHSVDWWSTDHGMWRCGWLAERHRGFPFRIDDLGVRHIALLRRRLSRDAAWLARVSAGRTAAELESDGISRARLRLVRGDHPLRPLDGVVHAWLDDGDRVVRTQFC
;
A
#
# COMPACT_ATOMS: atom_id res chain seq x y z
N MET A 1 13.07 44.41 1.49
CA MET A 1 13.02 43.06 0.90
C MET A 1 13.61 42.11 1.93
N ILE A 2 12.80 41.26 2.55
CA ILE A 2 13.30 40.23 3.46
C ILE A 2 13.71 39.05 2.58
N GLU A 3 15.00 38.79 2.47
CA GLU A 3 15.53 37.63 1.77
C GLU A 3 14.92 36.36 2.38
N ARG A 4 14.26 35.57 1.54
CA ARG A 4 13.75 34.25 1.91
C ARG A 4 14.98 33.41 2.27
N PRO A 5 15.11 32.90 3.52
CA PRO A 5 16.29 32.13 3.88
C PRO A 5 16.44 30.95 2.92
N ALA A 6 17.69 30.66 2.53
CA ALA A 6 18.04 29.50 1.73
C ALA A 6 17.32 28.27 2.29
N SER A 7 16.67 27.49 1.41
CA SER A 7 15.88 26.34 1.83
C SER A 7 16.78 25.38 2.61
N VAL A 8 16.59 25.33 3.94
CA VAL A 8 17.23 24.32 4.77
C VAL A 8 16.83 22.96 4.20
N GLU A 9 17.78 22.10 3.90
CA GLU A 9 17.49 20.73 3.43
C GLU A 9 17.04 19.86 4.61
N PRO A 10 16.06 18.96 4.41
CA PRO A 10 15.61 18.08 5.48
C PRO A 10 16.72 17.09 5.85
N LEU A 11 16.75 16.66 7.12
CA LEU A 11 17.71 15.65 7.58
C LEU A 11 17.52 14.31 6.85
N THR A 12 16.28 14.02 6.46
CA THR A 12 15.91 12.87 5.61
C THR A 12 14.44 13.00 5.19
N TRP A 13 13.97 12.06 4.37
CA TRP A 13 12.56 11.86 4.06
C TRP A 13 12.03 10.62 4.78
N GLY A 14 10.79 10.69 5.26
CA GLY A 14 10.18 9.59 5.98
C GLY A 14 8.71 9.40 5.60
N VAL A 15 8.23 8.17 5.79
CA VAL A 15 6.82 7.83 5.69
C VAL A 15 6.17 8.10 7.05
N VAL A 16 5.08 8.86 7.06
CA VAL A 16 4.24 9.11 8.23
C VAL A 16 2.93 8.37 8.04
N ALA A 17 2.46 7.72 9.10
CA ALA A 17 1.12 7.17 9.20
C ALA A 17 0.46 7.65 10.49
N ASN A 18 -0.83 7.40 10.61
CA ASN A 18 -1.62 7.58 11.81
C ASN A 18 -1.91 6.21 12.41
N VAL A 19 -1.85 6.10 13.74
CA VAL A 19 -2.38 4.94 14.45
C VAL A 19 -3.90 4.99 14.34
N SER A 20 -4.49 3.90 13.85
CA SER A 20 -5.94 3.75 13.79
C SER A 20 -6.61 4.10 15.12
N ARG A 21 -7.75 4.81 15.06
CA ARG A 21 -8.66 4.98 16.18
C ARG A 21 -9.48 3.70 16.39
N GLU A 22 -9.84 3.02 15.31
CA GLU A 22 -10.51 1.73 15.31
C GLU A 22 -9.51 0.56 15.17
N THR A 23 -9.10 -0.03 16.28
CA THR A 23 -8.29 -1.26 16.24
C THR A 23 -9.17 -2.45 15.87
N PHE A 24 -9.09 -2.91 14.62
CA PHE A 24 -9.60 -4.21 14.23
C PHE A 24 -8.92 -5.28 15.09
N THR A 25 -9.71 -5.91 15.94
CA THR A 25 -9.23 -6.89 16.87
C THR A 25 -9.38 -8.25 16.21
N ARG A 26 -8.28 -8.81 15.69
CA ARG A 26 -8.15 -10.26 15.44
C ARG A 26 -8.06 -11.01 16.78
N GLN A 27 -8.98 -10.74 17.70
CA GLN A 27 -9.22 -11.52 18.91
C GLN A 27 -10.74 -11.54 19.09
N GLN A 28 -11.27 -12.74 19.27
CA GLN A 28 -12.68 -13.05 19.55
C GLN A 28 -13.14 -12.49 20.91
N THR A 29 -12.88 -11.22 21.20
CA THR A 29 -13.30 -10.55 22.43
C THR A 29 -13.93 -9.22 22.06
N ASP A 30 -15.17 -9.03 22.50
CA ASP A 30 -16.09 -7.94 22.14
C ASP A 30 -15.70 -6.56 22.71
N THR A 31 -14.40 -6.36 23.01
CA THR A 31 -13.89 -5.15 23.65
C THR A 31 -12.97 -4.38 22.71
N LYS A 32 -13.56 -3.43 21.97
CA LYS A 32 -12.83 -2.41 21.19
C LYS A 32 -11.99 -1.55 22.15
N ARG A 33 -10.66 -1.60 22.03
CA ARG A 33 -9.75 -0.70 22.80
C ARG A 33 -9.12 0.31 21.86
N PRO A 34 -9.54 1.59 21.88
CA PRO A 34 -9.03 2.58 20.95
C PRO A 34 -7.52 2.79 21.10
N GLY A 35 -6.81 2.78 19.97
CA GLY A 35 -5.36 2.98 19.89
C GLY A 35 -4.54 1.77 20.33
N THR A 36 -3.29 1.98 20.75
CA THR A 36 -2.41 0.89 21.24
C THR A 36 -1.97 1.12 22.68
N ARG A 37 -1.30 0.12 23.27
CA ARG A 37 -0.63 0.29 24.57
C ARG A 37 0.35 1.47 24.56
N HIS A 38 0.96 1.73 23.42
CA HIS A 38 2.11 2.64 23.28
C HIS A 38 1.76 3.99 22.66
N PHE A 39 0.71 4.07 21.84
CA PHE A 39 0.30 5.27 21.11
C PHE A 39 -1.18 5.57 21.33
N VAL A 40 -1.52 6.85 21.41
CA VAL A 40 -2.93 7.28 21.45
C VAL A 40 -3.62 7.03 20.10
N PRO A 41 -4.95 6.85 20.08
CA PRO A 41 -5.74 6.85 18.83
C PRO A 41 -5.40 8.06 17.96
N GLY A 42 -5.22 7.84 16.65
CA GLY A 42 -4.88 8.90 15.70
C GLY A 42 -3.45 9.43 15.80
N ALA A 43 -2.60 8.89 16.69
CA ALA A 43 -1.22 9.35 16.86
C ALA A 43 -0.45 9.28 15.55
N LYS A 44 0.29 10.34 15.23
CA LYS A 44 1.22 10.33 14.10
C LYS A 44 2.45 9.53 14.48
N VAL A 45 2.83 8.60 13.60
CA VAL A 45 4.04 7.80 13.73
C VAL A 45 4.80 7.85 12.42
N TRP A 46 6.12 7.83 12.52
CA TRP A 46 7.01 7.60 11.40
C TRP A 46 7.18 6.11 11.20
N VAL A 47 7.05 5.65 9.97
CA VAL A 47 7.20 4.26 9.56
C VAL A 47 8.55 4.13 8.88
N LEU A 48 9.35 3.17 9.33
CA LEU A 48 10.68 2.94 8.78
C LEU A 48 10.62 1.98 7.58
N PRO A 49 11.67 1.96 6.73
CA PRO A 49 11.84 0.97 5.69
C PRO A 49 11.73 -0.47 6.22
N ILE A 50 11.43 -1.39 5.30
CA ILE A 50 11.38 -2.81 5.60
C ILE A 50 12.78 -3.27 6.03
N VAL A 51 12.89 -3.94 7.16
CA VAL A 51 14.11 -4.67 7.53
C VAL A 51 13.86 -6.17 7.57
N TRP A 52 14.91 -6.95 7.32
CA TRP A 52 14.86 -8.40 7.48
C TRP A 52 14.51 -8.76 8.92
N GLY A 53 13.57 -9.69 9.10
CA GLY A 53 13.09 -10.12 10.42
C GLY A 53 11.78 -9.46 10.88
N ASP A 54 11.25 -8.48 10.14
CA ASP A 54 10.00 -7.75 10.47
C ASP A 54 8.70 -8.57 10.33
N GLY A 55 8.76 -9.86 9.98
CA GLY A 55 7.57 -10.73 9.92
C GLY A 55 6.51 -10.31 8.88
N GLY A 56 6.94 -9.70 7.76
CA GLY A 56 6.08 -9.35 6.62
C GLY A 56 5.22 -8.10 6.86
N ASP A 57 4.24 -8.21 7.77
CA ASP A 57 3.23 -7.18 8.03
C ASP A 57 3.56 -6.24 9.19
N GLN A 58 4.69 -6.43 9.86
CA GLN A 58 5.12 -5.56 10.95
C GLN A 58 6.17 -4.56 10.48
N ARG A 59 6.21 -3.37 11.08
CA ARG A 59 7.22 -2.35 10.77
C ARG A 59 7.71 -1.68 12.04
N HIS A 60 8.98 -1.31 12.02
CA HIS A 60 9.49 -0.34 12.97
C HIS A 60 8.78 1.00 12.81
N VAL A 61 8.27 1.52 13.92
CA VAL A 61 7.62 2.84 13.98
C VAL A 61 8.22 3.69 15.09
N VAL A 62 8.32 4.99 14.82
CA VAL A 62 8.76 6.00 15.78
C VAL A 62 7.64 6.99 16.03
N GLY A 63 7.30 7.22 17.29
CA GLY A 63 6.31 8.23 17.62
C GLY A 63 6.30 8.60 19.09
N THR A 64 5.43 9.52 19.44
CA THR A 64 5.26 9.98 20.82
C THR A 64 4.58 8.93 21.68
N ARG A 65 5.24 8.52 22.77
CA ARG A 65 4.68 7.58 23.74
C ARG A 65 3.42 8.12 24.40
N ARG A 66 2.39 7.28 24.48
CA ARG A 66 1.16 7.54 25.25
C ARG A 66 1.49 7.86 26.71
N ARG A 67 0.79 8.85 27.29
CA ARG A 67 1.01 9.38 28.65
C ARG A 67 2.37 10.09 28.88
N SER A 68 3.14 10.37 27.83
CA SER A 68 4.38 11.19 27.97
C SER A 68 4.17 12.69 27.78
N GLY A 69 2.97 13.13 27.41
CA GLY A 69 2.68 14.53 27.12
C GLY A 69 3.51 15.13 25.97
N GLY A 70 3.92 14.32 24.98
CA GLY A 70 4.75 14.82 23.87
C GLY A 70 6.25 14.67 24.07
N ARG A 71 6.71 14.36 25.29
CA ARG A 71 8.11 14.53 25.69
C ARG A 71 9.01 13.31 25.41
N SER A 72 8.42 12.15 25.13
CA SER A 72 9.19 10.92 24.91
C SER A 72 8.82 10.28 23.58
N LEU A 73 9.81 10.16 22.71
CA LEU A 73 9.75 9.32 21.51
C LEU A 73 10.08 7.88 21.89
N ILE A 74 9.38 6.94 21.28
CA ILE A 74 9.66 5.51 21.38
C ILE A 74 9.75 4.91 19.97
N ARG A 75 10.63 3.92 19.84
CA ARG A 75 10.71 3.06 18.66
C ARG A 75 10.26 1.66 19.04
N LEU A 76 9.36 1.06 18.25
CA LEU A 76 8.92 -0.33 18.44
C LEU A 76 8.45 -0.93 17.11
N VAL A 77 8.26 -2.25 17.09
CA VAL A 77 7.67 -2.97 15.96
C VAL A 77 6.15 -3.02 16.12
N MET A 78 5.40 -2.64 15.09
CA MET A 78 3.94 -2.65 15.07
C MET A 78 3.41 -3.31 13.79
N ASN A 79 2.31 -4.07 13.91
CA ASN A 79 1.55 -4.52 12.75
C ASN A 79 0.98 -3.32 11.98
N THR A 80 1.25 -3.28 10.67
CA THR A 80 0.77 -2.26 9.74
C THR A 80 -0.75 -2.21 9.59
N ASP A 81 -1.50 -3.26 9.97
CA ASP A 81 -2.97 -3.23 10.06
C ASP A 81 -3.50 -2.13 11.02
N ARG A 82 -2.64 -1.65 11.92
CA ARG A 82 -2.98 -0.62 12.90
C ARG A 82 -2.65 0.79 12.41
N LEU A 83 -2.15 0.92 11.20
CA LEU A 83 -1.67 2.18 10.64
C LEU A 83 -2.51 2.56 9.43
N VAL A 84 -2.77 3.86 9.33
CA VAL A 84 -3.58 4.47 8.27
C VAL A 84 -2.97 5.76 7.76
N ASN A 85 -3.42 6.27 6.61
CA ASN A 85 -3.06 7.58 6.07
C ASN A 85 -1.55 7.73 5.81
N TYR A 86 -0.96 6.73 5.16
CA TYR A 86 0.45 6.73 4.79
C TYR A 86 0.76 7.91 3.85
N ARG A 87 1.80 8.67 4.18
CA ARG A 87 2.21 9.85 3.39
C ARG A 87 3.66 10.20 3.62
N VAL A 88 4.31 10.79 2.63
CA VAL A 88 5.68 11.28 2.75
C VAL A 88 5.73 12.61 3.48
N ARG A 89 6.69 12.77 4.40
CA ARG A 89 7.01 14.05 5.03
C ARG A 89 8.53 14.22 5.18
N PRO A 90 9.04 15.46 5.04
CA PRO A 90 10.42 15.76 5.39
C PRO A 90 10.63 15.68 6.91
N VAL A 91 11.76 15.11 7.33
CA VAL A 91 12.17 15.02 8.74
C VAL A 91 13.12 16.16 9.05
N TRP A 92 12.62 17.12 9.83
CA TRP A 92 13.42 18.27 10.29
C TRP A 92 13.98 18.09 11.70
N SER A 93 13.33 17.26 12.52
CA SER A 93 13.65 17.13 13.93
C SER A 93 14.84 16.19 14.16
N PRO A 94 15.95 16.67 14.74
CA PRO A 94 17.08 15.79 15.10
C PRO A 94 16.68 14.68 16.07
N ALA A 95 15.74 14.94 16.99
CA ALA A 95 15.26 13.94 17.94
C ALA A 95 14.49 12.80 17.25
N VAL A 96 13.69 13.11 16.23
CA VAL A 96 13.01 12.10 15.41
C VAL A 96 14.04 11.32 14.60
N TYR A 97 14.96 12.01 13.94
CA TYR A 97 16.01 11.39 13.13
C TYR A 97 16.87 10.42 13.96
N ALA A 98 17.29 10.84 15.16
CA ALA A 98 18.02 10.00 16.09
C ALA A 98 17.19 8.78 16.52
N ALA A 99 15.90 8.98 16.83
CA ALA A 99 15.01 7.88 17.20
C ALA A 99 14.76 6.88 16.06
N MET A 100 14.89 7.30 14.79
CA MET A 100 14.80 6.42 13.63
C MET A 100 16.06 5.57 13.46
N GLY A 101 17.25 6.19 13.44
CA GLY A 101 18.48 5.54 12.99
C GLY A 101 19.44 5.03 14.08
N GLN A 102 19.36 5.51 15.33
CA GLN A 102 20.33 5.12 16.36
C GLN A 102 20.14 3.64 16.78
N PRO A 103 21.21 2.85 16.93
CA PRO A 103 21.09 1.50 17.46
C PRO A 103 20.54 1.53 18.87
N LEU A 104 19.54 0.69 19.16
CA LEU A 104 19.23 0.36 20.55
C LEU A 104 20.21 -0.77 20.91
N ASN A 105 21.26 -0.44 21.68
CA ASN A 105 22.23 -1.41 22.23
C ASN A 105 23.24 -2.01 21.21
N GLY A 106 24.04 -1.18 20.54
CA GLY A 106 25.29 -1.64 19.88
C GLY A 106 25.13 -2.43 18.56
N GLY A 107 23.93 -2.52 17.99
CA GLY A 107 23.70 -3.10 16.67
C GLY A 107 23.99 -2.13 15.50
N SER A 108 23.80 -2.59 14.27
CA SER A 108 23.72 -1.67 13.11
C SER A 108 22.45 -0.81 13.23
N GLY A 109 22.55 0.46 12.81
CA GLY A 109 21.38 1.34 12.73
C GLY A 109 20.32 0.78 11.79
N LEU A 110 19.05 1.16 11.99
CA LEU A 110 18.00 0.82 11.03
C LEU A 110 18.19 1.63 9.74
N PRO A 111 17.93 1.04 8.57
CA PRO A 111 17.99 1.77 7.31
C PRO A 111 16.96 2.89 7.29
N MET A 112 17.31 3.94 6.55
CA MET A 112 16.46 5.09 6.26
C MET A 112 16.08 5.05 4.78
N TYR A 113 15.02 5.76 4.39
CA TYR A 113 14.71 5.92 2.97
C TYR A 113 15.83 6.70 2.30
N SER A 114 16.22 6.24 1.12
CA SER A 114 17.35 6.79 0.36
C SER A 114 17.02 8.12 -0.31
N SER A 115 15.73 8.37 -0.60
CA SER A 115 15.24 9.60 -1.20
C SER A 115 13.77 9.87 -0.85
N LYS A 116 13.26 11.02 -1.30
CA LYS A 116 11.82 11.34 -1.25
C LYS A 116 11.01 10.35 -2.08
N GLU A 117 11.52 9.98 -3.25
CA GLU A 117 10.89 9.08 -4.21
C GLU A 117 10.79 7.66 -3.65
N ASP A 118 11.83 7.18 -2.97
CA ASP A 118 11.84 5.90 -2.27
C ASP A 118 10.79 5.86 -1.13
N ALA A 119 10.73 6.94 -0.32
CA ALA A 119 9.68 7.08 0.69
C ALA A 119 8.27 7.15 0.06
N GLN A 120 8.13 7.78 -1.11
CA GLN A 120 6.85 7.91 -1.82
C GLN A 120 6.39 6.57 -2.36
N GLN A 121 7.28 5.81 -2.99
CA GLN A 121 7.00 4.47 -3.46
C GLN A 121 6.55 3.56 -2.31
N ALA A 122 7.20 3.66 -1.14
CA ALA A 122 6.79 2.90 0.03
C ALA A 122 5.40 3.31 0.55
N ALA A 123 5.08 4.61 0.58
CA ALA A 123 3.75 5.09 0.97
C ALA A 123 2.66 4.64 -0.02
N ASP A 124 2.93 4.72 -1.33
CA ASP A 124 2.00 4.35 -2.39
C ASP A 124 1.70 2.86 -2.39
N VAL A 125 2.71 2.01 -2.21
CA VAL A 125 2.52 0.56 -2.04
C VAL A 125 1.61 0.27 -0.85
N ARG A 126 1.74 1.02 0.25
CA ARG A 126 0.88 0.84 1.44
C ARG A 126 -0.56 1.29 1.19
N LYS A 127 -0.73 2.48 0.62
CA LYS A 127 -2.04 3.00 0.21
C LYS A 127 -2.73 2.05 -0.76
N TRP A 128 -1.97 1.44 -1.67
CA TRP A 128 -2.49 0.46 -2.61
C TRP A 128 -3.04 -0.79 -1.89
N LEU A 129 -2.17 -1.50 -1.17
CA LEU A 129 -2.48 -2.79 -0.56
C LEU A 129 -3.57 -2.69 0.52
N ARG A 130 -3.68 -1.56 1.20
CA ARG A 130 -4.61 -1.40 2.34
C ARG A 130 -5.95 -0.83 1.95
N THR A 131 -5.98 0.01 0.93
CA THR A 131 -7.14 0.86 0.65
C THR A 131 -7.72 0.57 -0.71
N ARG A 132 -6.90 0.69 -1.75
CA ARG A 132 -7.34 0.54 -3.13
C ARG A 132 -7.66 -0.92 -3.48
N GLU A 133 -6.81 -1.87 -3.08
CA GLU A 133 -7.02 -3.29 -3.36
C GLU A 133 -8.35 -3.80 -2.77
N THR A 134 -8.66 -3.39 -1.54
CA THR A 134 -9.89 -3.73 -0.84
C THR A 134 -11.14 -3.22 -1.57
N HIS A 135 -11.16 -1.94 -1.98
CA HIS A 135 -12.29 -1.35 -2.71
C HIS A 135 -12.51 -1.96 -4.08
N LEU A 136 -11.43 -2.36 -4.74
CA LEU A 136 -11.51 -3.06 -6.02
C LEU A 136 -11.89 -4.54 -5.86
N GLY A 137 -12.10 -5.04 -4.64
CA GLY A 137 -12.43 -6.44 -4.37
C GLY A 137 -11.29 -7.40 -4.72
N LEU A 138 -10.05 -6.90 -4.68
CA LEU A 138 -8.85 -7.63 -5.11
C LEU A 138 -8.10 -8.29 -3.95
N ALA A 139 -8.47 -7.98 -2.70
CA ALA A 139 -7.83 -8.53 -1.51
C ALA A 139 -7.73 -10.06 -1.60
N LEU A 140 -6.50 -10.55 -1.79
CA LEU A 140 -6.18 -11.95 -2.09
C LEU A 140 -6.65 -12.94 -1.01
N ASN A 141 -6.93 -12.44 0.19
CA ASN A 141 -7.19 -13.26 1.38
C ASN A 141 -8.69 -13.52 1.65
N GLY A 142 -9.58 -13.11 0.75
CA GLY A 142 -11.02 -13.35 0.91
C GLY A 142 -11.70 -12.47 1.97
N GLU A 143 -10.97 -11.53 2.59
CA GLU A 143 -11.51 -10.50 3.49
C GLU A 143 -12.17 -9.37 2.70
N MET A 144 -13.06 -9.71 1.75
CA MET A 144 -13.87 -8.75 0.99
C MET A 144 -14.76 -7.86 1.88
N SER A 145 -14.92 -8.22 3.17
CA SER A 145 -15.81 -7.56 4.13
C SER A 145 -15.09 -6.63 5.11
N ALA A 146 -13.76 -6.62 5.16
CA ALA A 146 -13.04 -5.62 5.95
C ALA A 146 -13.02 -4.32 5.13
N MET A 147 -14.11 -3.54 5.21
CA MET A 147 -14.05 -2.12 4.86
C MET A 147 -12.73 -1.58 5.39
N HIS A 148 -11.91 -0.98 4.51
CA HIS A 148 -10.66 -0.39 4.98
C HIS A 148 -11.00 0.58 6.12
N ASN A 149 -10.04 0.75 7.00
CA ASN A 149 -10.20 1.49 8.23
C ASN A 149 -10.91 2.84 8.02
N ALA A 150 -11.95 3.11 8.83
CA ALA A 150 -12.75 4.33 8.71
C ALA A 150 -11.94 5.62 8.92
N ASP A 151 -10.78 5.52 9.57
CA ASP A 151 -9.86 6.65 9.73
C ASP A 151 -9.00 6.92 8.48
N GLU A 152 -8.97 6.00 7.51
CA GLU A 152 -8.21 6.14 6.28
C GLU A 152 -8.95 7.05 5.31
N THR A 153 -8.30 8.15 4.91
CA THR A 153 -8.70 8.96 3.78
C THR A 153 -8.40 8.18 2.51
N CYS A 154 -9.44 7.86 1.74
CA CYS A 154 -9.31 7.13 0.50
C CYS A 154 -10.15 7.81 -0.57
N GLU A 155 -9.57 7.98 -1.74
CA GLU A 155 -10.20 8.65 -2.87
C GLU A 155 -11.54 8.01 -3.23
N PHE A 156 -11.62 6.67 -3.18
CA PHE A 156 -12.88 5.96 -3.39
C PHE A 156 -13.96 6.33 -2.37
N CYS A 157 -13.62 6.39 -1.07
CA CYS A 157 -14.58 6.81 -0.05
C CYS A 157 -14.96 8.28 -0.22
N ASP A 158 -13.99 9.14 -0.53
CA ASP A 158 -14.24 10.55 -0.80
C ASP A 158 -15.21 10.74 -1.98
N GLY A 159 -15.06 9.94 -3.05
CA GLY A 159 -15.96 9.93 -4.20
C GLY A 159 -17.37 9.44 -3.85
N ARG A 160 -17.45 8.35 -3.08
CA ARG A 160 -18.73 7.81 -2.59
C ARG A 160 -19.46 8.84 -1.70
N ASP A 161 -18.74 9.45 -0.78
CA ASP A 161 -19.30 10.42 0.16
C ASP A 161 -19.69 11.72 -0.56
N ALA A 162 -18.93 12.15 -1.57
CA ALA A 162 -19.31 13.26 -2.45
C ALA A 162 -20.60 12.97 -3.22
N ALA A 163 -20.76 11.76 -3.77
CA ALA A 163 -21.99 11.33 -4.42
C ALA A 163 -23.19 11.30 -3.45
N LEU A 164 -23.01 10.80 -2.21
CA LEU A 164 -24.02 10.84 -1.14
C LEU A 164 -24.44 12.28 -0.80
N ALA A 165 -23.48 13.21 -0.80
CA ALA A 165 -23.72 14.63 -0.58
C ALA A 165 -24.36 15.34 -1.78
N GLY A 166 -24.60 14.63 -2.89
CA GLY A 166 -25.20 15.19 -4.11
C GLY A 166 -24.23 15.98 -4.98
N ALA A 167 -22.93 15.86 -4.75
CA ALA A 167 -21.91 16.52 -5.56
C ALA A 167 -21.87 15.94 -6.99
N GLY A 168 -21.61 16.82 -7.97
CA GLY A 168 -21.37 16.43 -9.35
C GLY A 168 -20.02 15.71 -9.52
N GLU A 169 -19.81 15.12 -10.70
CA GLU A 169 -18.55 14.47 -11.07
C GLU A 169 -17.38 15.47 -11.13
N ASP A 170 -17.67 16.72 -11.47
CA ASP A 170 -16.76 17.86 -11.50
C ASP A 170 -16.25 18.28 -10.11
N ALA A 171 -16.84 17.75 -9.03
CA ALA A 171 -16.36 17.93 -7.67
C ALA A 171 -15.14 17.05 -7.32
N ASN A 172 -14.63 16.24 -8.26
CA ASN A 172 -13.43 15.45 -8.06
C ASN A 172 -12.22 16.36 -7.73
N PRO A 173 -11.65 16.28 -6.52
CA PRO A 173 -10.54 17.15 -6.13
C PRO A 173 -9.20 16.70 -6.71
N HIS A 174 -9.15 15.52 -7.33
CA HIS A 174 -7.92 14.94 -7.84
C HIS A 174 -7.70 15.33 -9.31
N PRO A 175 -6.47 15.73 -9.67
CA PRO A 175 -6.16 16.15 -11.02
C PRO A 175 -6.39 14.99 -12.00
N PHE A 176 -6.91 15.32 -13.20
CA PHE A 176 -7.06 14.34 -14.26
C PHE A 176 -5.69 13.75 -14.63
N PRO A 177 -5.56 12.43 -14.72
CA PRO A 177 -4.28 11.80 -15.05
C PRO A 177 -4.00 11.99 -16.54
N GLY A 178 -2.88 12.66 -16.85
CA GLY A 178 -2.59 13.11 -18.21
C GLY A 178 -1.92 12.08 -19.12
N THR A 179 -1.43 10.96 -18.57
CA THR A 179 -0.56 10.00 -19.29
C THR A 179 -1.23 8.65 -19.56
N GLU A 180 -2.17 8.26 -18.73
CA GLU A 180 -2.88 6.99 -18.77
C GLU A 180 -4.11 7.12 -19.68
N SER A 181 -4.40 6.13 -20.52
CA SER A 181 -5.62 6.18 -21.32
C SER A 181 -6.83 6.13 -20.40
N GLU A 182 -7.83 6.98 -20.66
CA GLU A 182 -9.08 6.95 -19.91
C GLU A 182 -9.68 5.52 -19.95
N HIS A 183 -10.23 5.11 -18.82
CA HIS A 183 -10.77 3.78 -18.58
C HIS A 183 -9.77 2.60 -18.56
N SER A 184 -8.47 2.83 -18.73
CA SER A 184 -7.46 1.79 -18.52
C SER A 184 -7.34 1.40 -17.05
N VAL A 185 -6.80 0.21 -16.79
CA VAL A 185 -6.49 -0.27 -15.43
C VAL A 185 -5.60 0.73 -14.68
N ASP A 186 -4.62 1.31 -15.37
CA ASP A 186 -3.69 2.28 -14.78
C ASP A 186 -4.41 3.60 -14.46
N TRP A 187 -5.28 4.07 -15.35
CA TRP A 187 -6.11 5.27 -15.12
C TRP A 187 -7.01 5.11 -13.89
N TRP A 188 -7.70 3.98 -13.76
CA TRP A 188 -8.53 3.67 -12.58
C TRP A 188 -7.72 3.43 -11.30
N SER A 189 -6.41 3.19 -11.43
CA SER A 189 -5.49 3.03 -10.32
C SER A 189 -4.97 4.38 -9.79
N THR A 190 -5.25 5.49 -10.48
CA THR A 190 -4.90 6.86 -10.03
C THR A 190 -5.84 7.34 -8.92
N ASP A 191 -5.46 8.42 -8.23
CA ASP A 191 -6.33 9.07 -7.24
C ASP A 191 -7.65 9.55 -7.88
N HIS A 192 -7.57 10.15 -9.07
CA HIS A 192 -8.73 10.60 -9.83
C HIS A 192 -9.64 9.44 -10.24
N GLY A 193 -9.07 8.37 -10.79
CA GLY A 193 -9.81 7.18 -11.15
C GLY A 193 -10.48 6.53 -9.94
N MET A 194 -9.79 6.43 -8.81
CA MET A 194 -10.34 5.86 -7.57
C MET A 194 -11.49 6.69 -7.02
N TRP A 195 -11.39 8.02 -7.04
CA TRP A 195 -12.50 8.89 -6.67
C TRP A 195 -13.71 8.68 -7.57
N ARG A 196 -13.49 8.64 -8.89
CA ARG A 196 -14.56 8.41 -9.86
C ARG A 196 -15.20 7.03 -9.68
N CYS A 197 -14.43 5.99 -9.36
CA CYS A 197 -14.95 4.66 -9.01
C CYS A 197 -15.95 4.75 -7.85
N GLY A 198 -15.57 5.43 -6.77
CA GLY A 198 -16.42 5.56 -5.59
C GLY A 198 -17.68 6.36 -5.86
N TRP A 199 -17.55 7.46 -6.60
CA TRP A 199 -18.67 8.30 -7.01
C TRP A 199 -19.67 7.53 -7.89
N LEU A 200 -19.19 6.83 -8.92
CA LEU A 200 -20.02 6.00 -9.80
C LEU A 200 -20.72 4.88 -9.02
N ALA A 201 -19.99 4.20 -8.14
CA ALA A 201 -20.52 3.11 -7.33
C ALA A 201 -21.73 3.53 -6.48
N GLU A 202 -21.72 4.75 -5.92
CA GLU A 202 -22.88 5.27 -5.18
C GLU A 202 -23.98 5.79 -6.09
N ARG A 203 -23.65 6.58 -7.13
CA ARG A 203 -24.65 7.17 -8.04
C ARG A 203 -25.43 6.11 -8.82
N HIS A 204 -24.83 4.95 -9.04
CA HIS A 204 -25.46 3.83 -9.73
C HIS A 204 -25.92 2.73 -8.78
N ARG A 205 -25.95 3.00 -7.48
CA ARG A 205 -26.52 2.10 -6.50
C ARG A 205 -27.99 1.79 -6.87
N GLY A 206 -28.24 0.55 -7.27
CA GLY A 206 -29.55 0.08 -7.74
C GLY A 206 -29.72 -0.05 -9.27
N PHE A 207 -28.72 0.31 -10.06
CA PHE A 207 -28.73 0.20 -11.54
C PHE A 207 -27.61 -0.72 -12.04
N PRO A 208 -27.76 -2.05 -11.96
CA PRO A 208 -26.67 -3.01 -12.15
C PRO A 208 -26.05 -3.12 -13.57
N PHE A 209 -26.44 -2.29 -14.53
CA PHE A 209 -26.18 -2.50 -15.97
C PHE A 209 -25.71 -1.26 -16.78
N ARG A 210 -25.11 -0.23 -16.17
CA ARG A 210 -24.49 0.85 -16.98
C ARG A 210 -23.07 0.49 -17.41
N ILE A 211 -22.67 0.95 -18.60
CA ILE A 211 -21.35 0.67 -19.20
C ILE A 211 -20.19 1.12 -18.31
N ASP A 212 -20.36 2.22 -17.57
CA ASP A 212 -19.33 2.71 -16.65
C ASP A 212 -19.18 1.81 -15.41
N ASP A 213 -20.27 1.18 -14.96
CA ASP A 213 -20.24 0.12 -13.92
C ASP A 213 -19.59 -1.18 -14.42
N LEU A 214 -19.67 -1.43 -15.73
CA LEU A 214 -18.94 -2.53 -16.36
C LEU A 214 -17.44 -2.26 -16.32
N GLY A 215 -16.95 -1.02 -16.43
CA GLY A 215 -15.52 -0.72 -16.32
C GLY A 215 -14.93 -1.16 -14.98
N VAL A 216 -15.54 -0.74 -13.88
CA VAL A 216 -15.10 -1.09 -12.51
C VAL A 216 -15.25 -2.59 -12.24
N ARG A 217 -16.39 -3.19 -12.63
CA ARG A 217 -16.59 -4.65 -12.50
C ARG A 217 -15.67 -5.45 -13.42
N HIS A 218 -15.40 -4.99 -14.63
CA HIS A 218 -14.51 -5.65 -15.58
C HIS A 218 -13.07 -5.57 -15.11
N ILE A 219 -12.64 -4.48 -14.48
CA ILE A 219 -11.32 -4.37 -13.85
C ILE A 219 -11.22 -5.30 -12.64
N ALA A 220 -12.23 -5.34 -11.78
CA ALA A 220 -12.28 -6.26 -10.65
C ALA A 220 -12.29 -7.73 -11.12
N LEU A 221 -13.04 -8.06 -12.17
CA LEU A 221 -13.12 -9.41 -12.74
C LEU A 221 -11.84 -9.80 -13.50
N LEU A 222 -11.28 -8.90 -14.32
CA LEU A 222 -10.01 -9.10 -15.01
C LEU A 222 -8.90 -9.31 -14.01
N ARG A 223 -8.80 -8.49 -12.97
CA ARG A 223 -7.75 -8.64 -11.96
C ARG A 223 -7.97 -9.86 -11.08
N ARG A 224 -9.20 -10.19 -10.67
CA ARG A 224 -9.48 -11.47 -9.98
C ARG A 224 -9.17 -12.69 -10.86
N ARG A 225 -9.30 -12.57 -12.18
CA ARG A 225 -8.86 -13.59 -13.13
C ARG A 225 -7.34 -13.63 -13.19
N LEU A 226 -6.67 -12.49 -13.37
CA LEU A 226 -5.22 -12.37 -13.39
C LEU A 226 -4.57 -12.90 -12.10
N SER A 227 -5.10 -12.58 -10.92
CA SER A 227 -4.58 -13.10 -9.65
C SER A 227 -4.79 -14.62 -9.51
N ARG A 228 -5.92 -15.16 -9.97
CA ARG A 228 -6.14 -16.63 -9.98
C ARG A 228 -5.21 -17.32 -10.97
N ASP A 229 -5.06 -16.74 -12.15
CA ASP A 229 -4.17 -17.23 -13.21
C ASP A 229 -2.71 -17.16 -12.73
N ALA A 230 -2.30 -16.07 -12.05
CA ALA A 230 -0.98 -15.88 -11.48
C ALA A 230 -0.72 -16.84 -10.31
N ALA A 231 -1.68 -17.06 -9.41
CA ALA A 231 -1.55 -18.02 -8.32
C ALA A 231 -1.51 -19.47 -8.81
N TRP A 232 -2.27 -19.80 -9.86
CA TRP A 232 -2.15 -21.07 -10.55
C TRP A 232 -0.78 -21.21 -11.21
N LEU A 233 -0.36 -20.19 -11.95
CA LEU A 233 0.89 -20.16 -12.70
C LEU A 233 2.11 -20.28 -11.76
N ALA A 234 2.13 -19.53 -10.66
CA ALA A 234 3.17 -19.61 -9.63
C ALA A 234 3.29 -21.01 -9.02
N ARG A 235 2.17 -21.74 -8.85
CA ARG A 235 2.17 -23.12 -8.34
C ARG A 235 2.68 -24.10 -9.38
N VAL A 236 2.22 -24.01 -10.63
CA VAL A 236 2.63 -24.95 -11.68
C VAL A 236 4.04 -24.68 -12.19
N SER A 237 4.59 -23.47 -11.99
CA SER A 237 5.95 -23.14 -12.39
C SER A 237 7.01 -23.58 -11.39
N ALA A 238 6.67 -23.72 -10.10
CA ALA A 238 7.64 -24.10 -9.07
C ALA A 238 8.28 -25.47 -9.37
N GLY A 239 9.61 -25.53 -9.31
CA GLY A 239 10.41 -26.73 -9.57
C GLY A 239 10.65 -27.06 -11.04
N ARG A 240 10.00 -26.36 -11.98
CA ARG A 240 10.17 -26.57 -13.42
C ARG A 240 11.34 -25.78 -13.99
N THR A 241 11.88 -26.26 -15.11
CA THR A 241 12.91 -25.52 -15.85
C THR A 241 12.31 -24.45 -16.75
N ALA A 242 13.09 -23.42 -17.10
CA ALA A 242 12.69 -22.43 -18.10
C ALA A 242 12.25 -23.08 -19.43
N ALA A 243 12.98 -24.09 -19.90
CA ALA A 243 12.68 -24.81 -21.14
C ALA A 243 11.35 -25.58 -21.08
N GLU A 244 11.05 -26.24 -19.95
CA GLU A 244 9.77 -26.92 -19.75
C GLU A 244 8.59 -25.93 -19.80
N LEU A 245 8.74 -24.75 -19.20
CA LEU A 245 7.70 -23.72 -19.19
C LEU A 245 7.45 -23.13 -20.57
N GLU A 246 8.52 -22.92 -21.36
CA GLU A 246 8.41 -22.47 -22.74
C GLU A 246 7.77 -23.51 -23.65
N SER A 247 8.11 -24.80 -23.47
CA SER A 247 7.51 -25.91 -24.22
C SER A 247 6.00 -26.01 -24.00
N ASP A 248 5.51 -25.69 -22.80
CA ASP A 248 4.08 -25.67 -22.48
C ASP A 248 3.35 -24.42 -23.00
N GLY A 249 4.04 -23.53 -23.70
CA GLY A 249 3.47 -22.30 -24.23
C GLY A 249 3.12 -21.30 -23.13
N ILE A 250 3.72 -21.39 -21.95
CA ILE A 250 3.57 -20.37 -20.91
C ILE A 250 4.25 -19.10 -21.40
N SER A 251 3.43 -18.16 -21.87
CA SER A 251 3.89 -16.91 -22.45
C SER A 251 4.74 -16.09 -21.46
N ARG A 252 5.86 -15.55 -21.95
CA ARG A 252 6.70 -14.56 -21.25
C ARG A 252 5.95 -13.27 -20.89
N ALA A 253 4.76 -13.05 -21.45
CA ALA A 253 3.87 -11.95 -21.06
C ALA A 253 3.17 -12.20 -19.71
N ARG A 254 3.14 -13.44 -19.21
CA ARG A 254 2.51 -13.83 -17.92
C ARG A 254 3.52 -14.35 -16.89
N LEU A 255 4.71 -14.72 -17.33
CA LEU A 255 5.79 -15.23 -16.50
C LEU A 255 7.10 -14.50 -16.81
N ARG A 256 7.70 -13.86 -15.81
CA ARG A 256 9.01 -13.23 -15.89
C ARG A 256 10.03 -14.11 -15.18
N LEU A 257 10.97 -14.65 -15.94
CA LEU A 257 12.11 -15.39 -15.39
C LEU A 257 13.15 -14.41 -14.86
N VAL A 258 13.58 -14.61 -13.62
CA VAL A 258 14.46 -13.72 -12.88
C VAL A 258 15.73 -14.46 -12.48
N ARG A 259 16.89 -13.86 -12.72
CA ARG A 259 18.17 -14.28 -12.14
C ARG A 259 18.69 -13.17 -11.23
N GLY A 260 19.04 -13.51 -9.99
CA GLY A 260 19.49 -12.55 -8.98
C GLY A 260 18.38 -11.71 -8.35
N ASP A 261 18.77 -10.57 -7.77
CA ASP A 261 17.84 -9.63 -7.14
C ASP A 261 17.09 -8.81 -8.18
N HIS A 262 15.76 -8.79 -8.08
CA HIS A 262 14.90 -8.01 -8.96
C HIS A 262 13.90 -7.21 -8.12
N PRO A 263 13.87 -5.87 -8.27
CA PRO A 263 12.89 -5.06 -7.57
C PRO A 263 11.50 -5.44 -8.06
N LEU A 264 10.62 -5.77 -7.11
CA LEU A 264 9.25 -6.15 -7.40
C LEU A 264 8.52 -4.98 -8.06
N ARG A 265 7.81 -5.25 -9.16
CA ARG A 265 6.80 -4.35 -9.68
C ARG A 265 5.46 -4.80 -9.12
N PRO A 266 4.81 -3.99 -8.26
CA PRO A 266 3.45 -4.31 -7.84
C PRO A 266 2.55 -4.33 -9.09
N LEU A 267 1.71 -5.37 -9.19
CA LEU A 267 0.43 -5.32 -9.94
C LEU A 267 0.50 -5.39 -11.46
N ASP A 268 1.57 -5.91 -12.06
CA ASP A 268 1.62 -6.13 -13.51
C ASP A 268 0.89 -7.42 -13.96
N GLY A 269 0.38 -8.22 -13.01
CA GLY A 269 -0.28 -9.50 -13.30
C GLY A 269 0.69 -10.57 -13.83
N VAL A 270 2.00 -10.33 -13.70
CA VAL A 270 3.06 -11.23 -14.13
C VAL A 270 3.59 -12.00 -12.93
N VAL A 271 3.73 -13.33 -13.09
CA VAL A 271 4.43 -14.14 -12.10
C VAL A 271 5.93 -13.95 -12.27
N HIS A 272 6.61 -13.51 -11.23
CA HIS A 272 8.05 -13.50 -11.17
C HIS A 272 8.54 -14.88 -10.69
N ALA A 273 9.39 -15.53 -11.46
CA ALA A 273 9.93 -16.85 -11.17
C ALA A 273 11.47 -16.78 -11.13
N TRP A 274 12.05 -17.02 -9.96
CA TRP A 274 13.50 -16.99 -9.76
C TRP A 274 14.11 -18.33 -10.11
N LEU A 275 15.14 -18.28 -10.94
CA LEU A 275 15.88 -19.44 -11.40
C LEU A 275 17.13 -19.67 -10.53
N ASP A 276 17.45 -20.93 -10.27
CA ASP A 276 18.77 -21.34 -9.79
C ASP A 276 19.78 -21.47 -10.96
N ASP A 277 21.01 -21.88 -10.64
CA ASP A 277 22.07 -22.09 -11.63
C ASP A 277 21.75 -23.21 -12.64
N GLY A 278 20.79 -24.08 -12.31
CA GLY A 278 20.29 -25.15 -13.17
C GLY A 278 19.04 -24.78 -13.96
N ASP A 279 18.71 -23.49 -14.06
CA ASP A 279 17.51 -22.96 -14.73
C ASP A 279 16.19 -23.49 -14.18
N ARG A 280 16.16 -23.96 -12.92
CA ARG A 280 14.94 -24.38 -12.24
C ARG A 280 14.34 -23.25 -11.42
N VAL A 281 13.02 -23.13 -11.49
CA VAL A 281 12.26 -22.17 -10.68
C VAL A 281 12.26 -22.62 -9.22
N VAL A 282 13.06 -21.94 -8.40
CA VAL A 282 13.17 -22.22 -6.95
C VAL A 282 12.19 -21.39 -6.12
N ARG A 283 11.70 -20.29 -6.70
CA ARG A 283 10.76 -19.38 -6.03
C ARG A 283 9.87 -18.73 -7.07
N THR A 284 8.60 -18.57 -6.71
CA THR A 284 7.65 -17.77 -7.45
C THR A 284 7.05 -16.69 -6.57
N GLN A 285 6.70 -15.56 -7.16
CA GLN A 285 6.00 -14.47 -6.49
C GLN A 285 5.09 -13.77 -7.50
N PHE A 286 3.93 -13.34 -7.05
CA PHE A 286 2.98 -12.56 -7.82
C PHE A 286 2.37 -11.50 -6.90
N CYS A 287 1.97 -10.37 -7.47
CA CYS A 287 1.28 -9.28 -6.78
C CYS A 287 -0.09 -9.06 -7.43
#